data_AF-A0A5C4SCD6-F1
#
_entry.id   AF-A0A5C4SCD6-F1
#
_cell.length_a   1.000
_cell.length_b   1.000
_cell.length_c   1.000
_cell.angle_alpha   90.00
_cell.angle_beta   90.00
_cell.angle_gamma   90.00
#
_symmetry.space_group_name_H-M   'P 1'
#
loop_
_entity.id
_entity.type
_entity.pdbx_description
1 polymer ?
#
loop_
_entity_poly.entity_id
_entity_poly.type
_entity_poly.pdbx_seq_one_letter_code
_entity_poly.pdbx_strand_id
1 'polypeptide(L)' 'MTSPTLPPYFNLDPKKAASKLPDPIQTSRFAKAAALCGKGREDLARRGYAPDGEKRLRKFSTWEITRYL' A
#
# COMPACT_ATOMS: atom_id res chain seq x y z
N MET A 1 16.61 47.77 -16.89
CA MET A 1 17.12 47.05 -15.70
C MET A 1 16.01 46.13 -15.23
N THR A 2 16.16 44.82 -15.41
CA THR A 2 15.15 43.83 -15.03
C THR A 2 15.13 43.73 -13.51
N SER A 3 14.05 44.22 -12.89
CA SER A 3 13.87 44.11 -11.44
C SER A 3 13.89 42.63 -11.03
N PRO A 4 14.64 42.23 -9.99
CA PRO A 4 14.67 40.85 -9.55
C PRO A 4 13.27 40.43 -9.10
N THR A 5 12.76 39.37 -9.71
CA THR A 5 11.48 38.76 -9.33
C THR A 5 11.58 38.32 -7.88
N LEU A 6 10.75 38.94 -7.04
CA LEU A 6 10.72 38.66 -5.61
C LEU A 6 10.42 37.16 -5.40
N PRO A 7 11.18 36.45 -4.56
CA PRO A 7 10.97 35.03 -4.36
C PRO A 7 9.55 34.75 -3.80
N PRO A 8 8.89 33.63 -4.21
CA PRO A 8 7.50 33.32 -3.84
C PRO A 8 7.23 33.19 -2.33
N TYR A 9 8.28 33.06 -1.54
CA TYR A 9 8.24 32.93 -0.09
C TYR A 9 8.44 34.25 0.66
N PHE A 10 8.71 35.36 -0.04
CA PHE A 10 8.90 36.67 0.58
C PHE A 10 7.56 37.21 1.11
N ASN A 11 7.52 37.70 2.35
CA ASN A 11 6.30 38.18 3.05
C ASN A 11 5.20 37.13 3.31
N LEU A 12 5.54 35.84 3.39
CA LEU A 12 4.56 34.84 3.86
C LEU A 12 4.29 35.00 5.37
N ASP A 13 3.02 35.16 5.73
CA ASP A 13 2.59 35.08 7.13
C ASP A 13 2.56 33.60 7.57
N PRO A 14 3.37 33.20 8.56
CA PRO A 14 3.44 31.81 9.02
C PRO A 14 2.10 31.31 9.57
N LYS A 15 1.28 32.19 10.18
CA LYS A 15 -0.02 31.80 10.73
C LYS A 15 -1.03 31.51 9.63
N LYS A 16 -1.06 32.34 8.59
CA LYS A 16 -1.89 32.15 7.38
C LYS A 16 -1.42 30.99 6.51
N ALA A 17 -0.13 30.67 6.54
CA ALA A 17 0.40 29.47 5.87
C ALA A 17 0.04 28.20 6.64
N ALA A 18 0.15 28.23 7.97
CA ALA A 18 -0.19 27.10 8.83
C ALA A 18 -1.68 26.73 8.76
N SER A 19 -2.58 27.70 8.61
CA SER A 19 -4.02 27.41 8.46
C SER A 19 -4.40 26.69 7.17
N LYS A 20 -3.51 26.66 6.17
CA LYS A 20 -3.69 25.88 4.93
C LYS A 20 -3.18 24.45 5.07
N LEU A 21 -2.43 24.14 6.13
CA LEU A 21 -1.93 22.80 6.35
C LEU A 21 -3.07 21.91 6.84
N PRO A 22 -3.17 20.68 6.32
CA PRO A 22 -4.09 19.69 6.85
C PRO A 22 -3.66 19.26 8.26
N ASP A 23 -4.55 18.54 8.94
CA ASP A 23 -4.27 18.04 10.28
C ASP A 23 -2.93 17.26 10.34
N PRO A 24 -2.16 17.43 11.43
CA PRO A 24 -0.91 16.71 11.59
C PRO A 24 -1.11 15.20 11.49
N ILE A 25 -0.26 14.54 10.71
CA ILE A 25 -0.29 13.08 10.59
C ILE A 25 0.09 12.48 11.94
N GLN A 26 -0.85 11.74 12.53
CA GLN A 26 -0.65 11.04 13.79
C GLN A 26 -0.14 9.60 13.56
N THR A 27 0.54 9.07 14.57
CA THR A 27 0.99 7.66 14.62
C THR A 27 -0.17 6.67 14.46
N SER A 28 -1.39 7.07 14.82
CA SER A 28 -2.61 6.30 14.63
C SER A 28 -2.92 5.97 13.16
N ARG A 29 -2.52 6.83 12.20
CA ARG A 29 -2.68 6.53 10.77
C ARG A 29 -1.75 5.41 10.32
N PHE A 30 -0.52 5.37 10.85
CA PHE A 30 0.41 4.28 10.58
C PHE A 30 -0.07 2.96 11.18
N ALA A 31 -0.63 2.99 12.40
CA ALA A 31 -1.25 1.81 13.00
C ALA A 31 -2.40 1.25 12.13
N LYS A 32 -3.27 2.13 11.59
CA LYS A 32 -4.34 1.72 10.67
C LYS A 32 -3.78 1.11 9.39
N ALA A 33 -2.76 1.70 8.79
CA ALA A 33 -2.12 1.18 7.59
C ALA A 33 -1.50 -0.21 7.83
N ALA A 34 -0.75 -0.38 8.92
CA ALA A 34 -0.16 -1.66 9.30
C ALA A 34 -1.22 -2.76 9.51
N ALA A 35 -2.34 -2.42 10.17
CA ALA A 35 -3.44 -3.35 10.35
C ALA A 35 -4.09 -3.78 9.02
N LEU A 36 -4.23 -2.86 8.06
CA LEU A 36 -4.74 -3.17 6.72
C LEU A 36 -3.78 -4.09 5.95
N CYS A 37 -2.48 -3.82 6.00
CA CYS A 37 -1.47 -4.67 5.38
C CYS A 37 -1.47 -6.09 5.97
N GLY A 38 -1.59 -6.20 7.30
CA GLY A 38 -1.70 -7.49 7.99
C GLY A 38 -2.91 -8.29 7.54
N LYS A 39 -4.09 -7.66 7.50
CA LYS A 39 -5.32 -8.28 7.00
C LYS A 39 -5.23 -8.70 5.53
N GLY A 40 -4.60 -7.87 4.68
CA GLY A 40 -4.39 -8.20 3.27
C GLY A 40 -3.50 -9.42 3.07
N ARG A 41 -2.41 -9.53 3.84
CA ARG A 41 -1.53 -10.71 3.84
C ARG A 41 -2.28 -11.98 4.24
N GLU A 42 -3.12 -11.90 5.28
CA GLU A 42 -3.93 -13.04 5.73
C GLU A 42 -4.97 -13.47 4.69
N ASP A 43 -5.58 -12.51 4.01
CA ASP A 43 -6.54 -12.81 2.94
C ASP A 43 -5.88 -13.46 1.73
N LEU A 44 -4.70 -12.99 1.33
CA LEU A 44 -3.88 -13.62 0.28
C LEU A 44 -3.52 -15.06 0.66
N ALA A 45 -3.02 -15.28 1.88
CA ALA A 45 -2.72 -16.61 2.37
C ALA A 45 -3.94 -17.55 2.34
N ARG A 46 -5.12 -17.05 2.77
CA ARG A 46 -6.38 -17.82 2.76
C ARG A 46 -6.84 -18.20 1.34
N ARG A 47 -6.61 -17.33 0.36
CA ARG A 47 -6.92 -17.60 -1.06
C ARG A 47 -5.95 -18.59 -1.73
N GLY A 48 -5.02 -19.18 -0.96
CA GLY A 48 -4.03 -20.11 -1.49
C GLY A 48 -2.78 -19.43 -2.07
N TYR A 49 -2.62 -18.12 -1.87
CA TYR A 49 -1.34 -17.44 -2.01
C TYR A 49 -0.58 -17.55 -0.69
N ALA A 50 -0.39 -18.79 -0.24
CA ALA A 50 0.25 -19.12 1.03
C ALA A 50 1.64 -18.42 1.13
N PRO A 51 2.12 -18.11 2.35
CA PRO A 51 3.41 -17.44 2.57
C PRO A 51 4.64 -18.22 2.05
N ASP A 52 4.48 -19.53 1.80
CA ASP A 52 5.44 -20.43 1.17
C ASP A 52 5.34 -20.46 -0.37
N GLY A 53 4.30 -19.86 -0.95
CA GLY A 53 4.18 -19.60 -2.39
C GLY A 53 3.96 -20.82 -3.30
N GLU A 54 4.04 -22.04 -2.75
CA GLU A 54 4.05 -23.25 -3.58
C GLU A 54 2.65 -23.79 -3.87
N LYS A 55 2.24 -23.66 -5.13
CA LYS A 55 1.10 -24.42 -5.67
C LYS A 55 1.53 -25.88 -5.87
N ARG A 56 1.03 -26.79 -5.03
CA ARG A 56 1.23 -28.23 -5.24
C ARG A 56 0.22 -28.76 -6.25
N LEU A 57 0.72 -29.20 -7.40
CA LEU A 57 -0.08 -29.93 -8.36
C LEU A 57 -0.38 -31.34 -7.82
N ARG A 58 -1.64 -31.77 -7.92
CA ARG A 58 -2.02 -33.15 -7.61
C ARG A 58 -1.41 -34.06 -8.66
N LYS A 59 -0.76 -35.15 -8.22
CA LYS A 59 -0.31 -36.22 -9.13
C LYS A 59 -1.53 -37.03 -9.57
N PHE A 60 -1.65 -37.25 -10.86
CA PHE A 60 -2.63 -38.16 -11.45
C PHE A 60 -1.96 -39.49 -11.77
N SER A 61 -2.68 -40.58 -11.53
CA SER A 61 -2.30 -41.90 -12.00
C SER A 61 -2.47 -42.01 -13.51
N THR A 62 -1.73 -42.93 -14.14
CA THR A 62 -1.89 -43.24 -15.57
C THR A 62 -3.34 -43.58 -15.94
N TRP A 63 -4.05 -44.25 -15.05
CA TRP A 63 -5.46 -44.59 -15.26
C TRP A 63 -6.39 -43.38 -15.22
N GLU A 64 -6.17 -42.45 -14.29
CA GLU A 64 -6.93 -41.19 -14.24
C GLU A 64 -6.74 -40.34 -15.50
N ILE A 65 -5.52 -40.32 -16.05
CA ILE A 65 -5.21 -39.64 -17.32
C ILE A 65 -6.06 -40.24 -18.44
N THR A 66 -6.11 -41.57 -18.58
CA THR A 66 -6.88 -42.23 -19.64
C THR A 66 -8.40 -42.18 -19.49
N ARG A 67 -8.91 -41.80 -18.31
CA ARG A 67 -10.35 -41.77 -18.01
C ARG A 67 -10.98 -40.39 -18.20
N TYR A 68 -10.20 -39.33 -17.99
CA TYR A 68 -10.73 -37.96 -17.91
C TYR A 68 -10.22 -37.01 -18.99
N LEU A 69 -9.13 -37.35 -19.70
CA LEU A 69 -8.73 -36.70 -20.95
C LEU A 69 -9.31 -37.47 -22.14
#